data_AF-A0A167HBV6-F1
#
_entry.id   AF-A0A167HBV6-F1
#
_cell.length_a   1.000
_cell.length_b   1.000
_cell.length_c   1.000
_cell.angle_alpha   90.00
_cell.angle_beta   90.00
_cell.angle_gamma   90.00
#
_symmetry.space_group_name_H-M   'P 1'
#
loop_
_entity.id
_entity.type
_entity.pdbx_description
1 polymer ?
#
loop_
_entity_poly.entity_id
_entity_poly.type
_entity_poly.pdbx_seq_one_letter_code
_entity_poly.pdbx_strand_id
1 'polypeptide(L)'
;MNKGLFSIAFCFMALLCTSQETDAADSKENKFASLKEHFSLTGKCTSIWEEEIRKWKLINGDSYHSINSLRNAITDDNVSLFSSVVRKAWSYQKENGSTETEQNIGRWPISSQEYRVATPLAFVAAPDSIPDDCMAAVWLEPSILNLFSTSEREGKQMNGADVSEPRSSKWAIYWIFVNLESER
;
A
#
# COMPACT_ATOMS: atom_id res chain seq x y z
N MET A 1 -61.91 -22.56 49.29
CA MET A 1 -61.53 -23.38 48.11
C MET A 1 -61.03 -22.44 47.02
N ASN A 2 -59.73 -22.11 47.01
CA ASN A 2 -59.11 -21.34 45.93
C ASN A 2 -58.26 -22.29 45.09
N LYS A 3 -58.75 -22.62 43.89
CA LYS A 3 -57.98 -23.30 42.85
C LYS A 3 -57.79 -22.31 41.70
N GLY A 4 -56.55 -22.16 41.24
CA GLY A 4 -56.26 -21.70 39.89
C GLY A 4 -55.16 -20.63 39.82
N LEU A 5 -54.26 -20.87 38.85
CA LEU A 5 -53.24 -19.95 38.31
C LEU A 5 -51.90 -19.85 39.05
N PHE A 6 -51.19 -20.99 39.06
CA PHE A 6 -49.71 -21.01 39.01
C PHE A 6 -49.29 -21.99 37.91
N SER A 7 -49.27 -21.56 36.64
CA SER A 7 -48.63 -22.28 35.52
C SER A 7 -48.58 -21.44 34.25
N ILE A 8 -48.03 -20.23 34.32
CA ILE A 8 -47.62 -19.46 33.12
C ILE A 8 -46.31 -18.75 33.44
N ALA A 9 -45.25 -19.51 33.70
CA ALA A 9 -43.90 -18.93 33.85
C ALA A 9 -42.78 -19.82 33.28
N PHE A 10 -43.10 -21.01 32.75
CA PHE A 10 -42.07 -21.99 32.39
C PHE A 10 -41.86 -22.23 30.89
N CYS A 11 -42.60 -21.56 29.98
CA CYS A 11 -42.40 -21.73 28.53
C CYS A 11 -41.58 -20.63 27.85
N PHE A 12 -41.17 -19.56 28.53
CA PHE A 12 -40.43 -18.46 27.88
C PHE A 12 -38.91 -18.57 27.93
N MET A 13 -38.33 -19.53 28.66
CA MET A 13 -36.86 -19.71 28.69
C MET A 13 -36.30 -20.68 27.64
N ALA A 14 -37.14 -21.45 26.93
CA ALA A 14 -36.65 -22.37 25.90
C ALA A 14 -36.48 -21.71 24.51
N LEU A 15 -37.08 -20.54 24.28
CA LEU A 15 -37.05 -19.85 22.98
C LEU A 15 -35.93 -18.80 22.84
N LEU A 16 -35.21 -18.48 23.92
CA LEU A 16 -34.10 -17.51 23.89
C LEU A 16 -32.73 -18.15 23.63
N CYS A 17 -32.61 -19.48 23.62
CA CYS A 17 -31.34 -20.16 23.34
C CYS A 17 -31.14 -20.57 21.87
N THR A 18 -32.17 -20.54 21.03
CA THR A 18 -32.05 -20.98 19.63
C THR A 18 -31.80 -19.86 18.63
N SER A 19 -31.96 -18.58 19.00
CA SER A 19 -31.64 -17.46 18.09
C SER A 19 -30.17 -17.05 18.13
N GLN A 20 -29.42 -17.47 19.15
CA GLN A 20 -28.02 -17.05 19.30
C GLN A 20 -27.04 -17.91 18.47
N GLU A 21 -27.41 -19.15 18.13
CA GLU A 21 -26.59 -20.04 17.30
C GLU A 21 -26.70 -19.71 15.80
N THR A 22 -27.88 -19.30 15.31
CA THR A 22 -28.08 -18.92 13.90
C THR A 22 -27.39 -17.61 13.57
N ASP A 23 -27.51 -16.59 14.43
CA ASP A 23 -26.88 -15.29 14.22
C ASP A 23 -25.34 -15.38 14.30
N ALA A 24 -24.81 -16.27 15.16
CA ALA A 24 -23.38 -16.50 15.30
C ALA A 24 -22.79 -17.33 14.13
N ALA A 25 -23.56 -18.25 13.56
CA ALA A 25 -23.17 -19.01 12.37
C ALA A 25 -23.16 -18.13 11.12
N ASP A 26 -24.23 -17.35 10.88
CA ASP A 26 -24.32 -16.39 9.78
C ASP A 26 -23.26 -15.29 9.89
N SER A 27 -22.98 -14.78 11.10
CA SER A 27 -21.91 -13.81 11.33
C SER A 27 -20.53 -14.37 11.01
N LYS A 28 -20.25 -15.64 11.34
CA LYS A 28 -18.99 -16.31 11.01
C LYS A 28 -18.87 -16.54 9.50
N GLU A 29 -19.91 -17.05 8.85
CA GLU A 29 -19.91 -17.30 7.40
C GLU A 29 -19.68 -16.01 6.60
N ASN A 30 -20.38 -14.93 6.96
CA ASN A 30 -20.19 -13.61 6.36
C ASN A 30 -18.75 -13.08 6.57
N LYS A 31 -18.17 -13.29 7.76
CA LYS A 31 -16.78 -12.93 8.03
C LYS A 31 -15.78 -13.74 7.19
N PHE A 32 -16.01 -15.04 7.02
CA PHE A 32 -15.17 -15.88 6.15
C PHE A 32 -15.29 -15.49 4.68
N ALA A 33 -16.49 -15.19 4.20
CA ALA A 33 -16.71 -14.70 2.85
C ALA A 33 -15.98 -13.36 2.61
N SER A 34 -16.10 -12.42 3.54
CA SER A 34 -15.40 -11.13 3.50
C SER A 34 -13.87 -11.28 3.53
N LEU A 35 -13.34 -12.19 4.35
CA LEU A 35 -11.89 -12.49 4.35
C LEU A 35 -11.44 -13.09 3.03
N LYS A 36 -12.21 -14.03 2.46
CA LYS A 36 -11.90 -14.65 1.17
C LYS A 36 -11.88 -13.61 0.05
N GLU A 37 -12.86 -12.71 0.03
CA GLU A 37 -12.91 -11.60 -0.91
C GLU A 37 -11.71 -10.66 -0.75
N HIS A 38 -11.38 -10.28 0.50
CA HIS A 38 -10.22 -9.46 0.81
C HIS A 38 -8.91 -10.08 0.28
N PHE A 39 -8.64 -11.35 0.60
CA PHE A 39 -7.43 -12.03 0.12
C PHE A 39 -7.42 -12.22 -1.39
N SER A 40 -8.59 -12.46 -2.02
CA SER A 40 -8.70 -12.52 -3.47
C SER A 40 -8.35 -11.19 -4.12
N LEU A 41 -8.82 -10.07 -3.55
CA LEU A 41 -8.49 -8.73 -4.03
C LEU A 41 -7.01 -8.41 -3.83
N THR A 42 -6.47 -8.69 -2.64
CA THR A 42 -5.04 -8.51 -2.34
C THR A 42 -4.16 -9.29 -3.32
N GLY A 43 -4.46 -10.57 -3.55
CA GLY A 43 -3.72 -11.39 -4.51
C GLY A 43 -3.79 -10.81 -5.92
N LYS A 44 -4.99 -10.47 -6.39
CA LYS A 44 -5.20 -9.85 -7.71
C LYS A 44 -4.38 -8.57 -7.89
N CYS A 45 -4.50 -7.63 -6.96
CA CYS A 45 -3.85 -6.31 -7.09
C CYS A 45 -2.34 -6.40 -6.95
N THR A 46 -1.83 -7.23 -6.04
CA THR A 46 -0.39 -7.45 -5.89
C THR A 46 0.21 -8.04 -7.17
N SER A 47 -0.43 -9.07 -7.75
CA SER A 47 0.07 -9.71 -8.98
C SER A 47 0.06 -8.78 -10.20
N ILE A 48 -0.91 -7.87 -10.31
CA ILE A 48 -0.90 -6.84 -11.36
C ILE A 48 0.35 -5.95 -11.23
N TRP A 49 0.63 -5.47 -10.02
CA TRP A 49 1.81 -4.62 -9.79
C TRP A 49 3.13 -5.36 -9.90
N GLU A 50 3.19 -6.62 -9.48
CA GLU A 50 4.35 -7.49 -9.71
C GLU A 50 4.68 -7.60 -11.21
N GLU A 51 3.66 -7.78 -12.06
CA GLU A 51 3.85 -7.85 -13.50
C GLU A 51 4.31 -6.51 -14.11
N GLU A 52 3.74 -5.38 -13.68
CA GLU A 52 4.18 -4.06 -14.14
C GLU A 52 5.60 -3.72 -13.69
N ILE A 53 5.96 -4.08 -12.45
CA ILE A 53 7.33 -3.92 -11.95
C ILE A 53 8.29 -4.86 -12.68
N ARG A 54 7.88 -6.09 -13.01
CA ARG A 54 8.69 -7.01 -13.81
C ARG A 54 8.98 -6.44 -15.21
N LYS A 55 7.98 -5.86 -15.87
CA LYS A 55 8.18 -5.18 -17.17
C LYS A 55 9.14 -4.00 -17.04
N TRP A 56 8.98 -3.20 -15.99
CA TRP A 56 9.86 -2.07 -15.69
C TRP A 56 11.32 -2.50 -15.46
N LYS A 57 11.52 -3.59 -14.72
CA LYS A 57 12.85 -4.18 -14.43
C LYS A 57 13.59 -4.61 -15.69
N LEU A 58 12.88 -5.15 -16.69
CA LEU A 58 13.49 -5.54 -17.98
C LEU A 58 14.12 -4.36 -18.72
N ILE A 59 13.67 -3.12 -18.44
CA ILE A 59 14.17 -1.90 -19.08
C ILE A 59 15.27 -1.26 -18.23
N ASN A 60 15.06 -1.18 -16.93
CA ASN A 60 15.86 -0.33 -16.04
C ASN A 60 16.87 -1.09 -15.17
N GLY A 61 16.74 -2.42 -15.09
CA GLY A 61 17.53 -3.28 -14.21
C GLY A 61 16.74 -3.80 -13.01
N ASP A 62 17.27 -4.87 -12.40
CA ASP A 62 16.53 -5.65 -11.41
C ASP A 62 16.69 -5.16 -9.96
N SER A 63 17.70 -4.32 -9.67
CA SER A 63 18.03 -3.90 -8.32
C SER A 63 18.72 -2.54 -8.22
N TYR A 64 18.43 -1.81 -7.14
CA TYR A 64 18.96 -0.48 -6.84
C TYR A 64 19.56 -0.43 -5.43
N HIS A 65 20.52 0.48 -5.24
CA HIS A 65 21.26 0.65 -3.98
C HIS A 65 20.88 1.92 -3.21
N SER A 66 20.17 2.86 -3.84
CA SER A 66 19.68 4.07 -3.16
C SER A 66 18.35 4.53 -3.74
N ILE A 67 17.59 5.29 -2.94
CA ILE A 67 16.36 5.96 -3.40
C ILE A 67 16.65 6.83 -4.63
N ASN A 68 17.76 7.58 -4.63
CA ASN A 68 18.09 8.48 -5.74
C ASN A 68 18.36 7.72 -7.04
N SER A 69 19.08 6.60 -6.99
CA SER A 69 19.32 5.78 -8.18
C SER A 69 18.02 5.26 -8.79
N LEU A 70 17.07 4.82 -7.96
CA LEU A 70 15.75 4.39 -8.41
C LEU A 70 14.94 5.56 -8.99
N ARG A 71 14.94 6.71 -8.33
CA ARG A 71 14.23 7.92 -8.79
C ARG A 71 14.77 8.44 -10.13
N ASN A 72 16.08 8.35 -10.36
CA ASN A 72 16.68 8.68 -11.65
C ASN A 72 16.19 7.74 -12.74
N ALA A 73 16.20 6.42 -12.50
CA ALA A 73 15.65 5.45 -13.44
C ALA A 73 14.15 5.69 -13.74
N ILE A 74 13.37 6.06 -12.71
CA ILE A 74 11.98 6.48 -12.88
C ILE A 74 11.86 7.75 -13.73
N THR A 75 12.79 8.69 -13.63
CA THR A 75 12.76 9.92 -14.41
C THR A 75 13.10 9.68 -15.88
N ASP A 76 14.07 8.78 -16.13
CA ASP A 76 14.56 8.47 -17.48
C ASP A 76 13.61 7.55 -18.27
N ASP A 77 12.82 6.71 -17.57
CA ASP A 77 11.89 5.76 -18.20
C ASP A 77 10.55 6.38 -18.62
N ASN A 78 10.43 6.75 -19.89
CA ASN A 78 9.21 7.33 -20.44
C ASN A 78 8.17 6.33 -20.97
N VAL A 79 8.42 5.02 -20.86
CA VAL A 79 7.57 3.99 -21.51
C VAL A 79 6.82 3.13 -20.50
N SER A 80 7.39 2.88 -19.32
CA SER A 80 6.77 1.98 -18.36
C SER A 80 5.65 2.65 -17.59
N LEU A 81 4.63 1.85 -17.31
CA LEU A 81 3.48 2.28 -16.52
C LEU A 81 3.89 2.73 -15.11
N PHE A 82 4.74 1.95 -14.42
CA PHE A 82 5.20 2.27 -13.07
C PHE A 82 5.83 3.66 -12.99
N SER A 83 6.77 3.98 -13.87
CA SER A 83 7.43 5.29 -13.88
C SER A 83 6.47 6.42 -14.23
N SER A 84 5.55 6.19 -15.17
CA SER A 84 4.48 7.14 -15.49
C SER A 84 3.62 7.45 -14.26
N VAL A 85 3.19 6.44 -13.50
CA VAL A 85 2.39 6.59 -12.28
C VAL A 85 3.12 7.43 -11.23
N VAL A 86 4.40 7.12 -10.97
CA VAL A 86 5.21 7.88 -10.01
C VAL A 86 5.39 9.34 -10.46
N ARG A 87 5.75 9.59 -11.73
CA ARG A 87 5.94 10.95 -12.25
C ARG A 87 4.65 11.78 -12.19
N LYS A 88 3.49 11.17 -12.46
CA LYS A 88 2.20 11.87 -12.34
C LYS A 88 1.90 12.26 -10.90
N ALA A 89 2.26 11.41 -9.93
CA ALA A 89 2.19 11.76 -8.51
C ALA A 89 3.04 13.00 -8.21
N TRP A 90 4.28 13.05 -8.74
CA TRP A 90 5.17 14.19 -8.55
C TRP A 90 4.63 15.47 -9.18
N SER A 91 4.10 15.40 -10.41
CA SER A 91 3.46 16.53 -11.08
C SER A 91 2.29 17.09 -10.27
N TYR A 92 1.40 16.23 -9.78
CA TYR A 92 0.27 16.67 -8.97
C TYR A 92 0.74 17.33 -7.66
N GLN A 93 1.74 16.75 -6.99
CA GLN A 93 2.31 17.32 -5.76
C GLN A 93 2.91 18.70 -6.00
N LYS A 94 3.61 18.89 -7.14
CA LYS A 94 4.12 20.18 -7.57
C LYS A 94 3.02 21.22 -7.77
N GLU A 95 1.95 20.85 -8.46
CA GLU A 95 0.81 21.74 -8.74
C GLU A 95 0.08 22.18 -7.46
N ASN A 96 0.11 21.36 -6.42
CA ASN A 96 -0.55 21.62 -5.14
C ASN A 96 0.40 22.11 -4.04
N GLY A 97 1.64 22.49 -4.39
CA GLY A 97 2.63 23.00 -3.42
C GLY A 97 2.95 22.02 -2.29
N SER A 98 2.85 20.72 -2.57
CA SER A 98 3.03 19.62 -1.61
C SER A 98 4.31 18.86 -1.93
N THR A 99 5.45 19.55 -1.83
CA THR A 99 6.78 19.03 -2.16
C THR A 99 7.65 18.89 -0.90
N GLU A 100 8.69 18.07 -0.99
CA GLU A 100 9.67 17.84 0.07
C GLU A 100 11.06 18.27 -0.42
N THR A 101 11.97 18.61 0.48
CA THR A 101 13.32 19.03 0.10
C THR A 101 14.23 17.81 -0.10
N GLU A 102 15.10 17.83 -1.11
CA GLU A 102 16.00 16.71 -1.41
C GLU A 102 16.92 16.33 -0.22
N GLN A 103 17.29 17.30 0.60
CA GLN A 103 18.09 17.14 1.83
C GLN A 103 17.39 16.25 2.87
N ASN A 104 16.06 16.16 2.81
CA ASN A 104 15.27 15.39 3.77
C ASN A 104 15.16 13.91 3.39
N ILE A 105 15.67 13.47 2.23
CA ILE A 105 15.61 12.06 1.83
C ILE A 105 16.21 11.17 2.94
N GLY A 106 15.43 10.21 3.41
CA GLY A 106 15.82 9.28 4.48
C GLY A 106 15.58 9.81 5.89
N ARG A 107 15.00 11.00 6.06
CA ARG A 107 14.61 11.54 7.36
C ARG A 107 13.58 10.62 8.05
N TRP A 108 13.80 10.39 9.34
CA TRP A 108 12.92 9.63 10.23
C TRP A 108 12.62 10.41 11.53
N PRO A 109 11.39 10.36 12.08
CA PRO A 109 10.18 9.74 11.53
C PRO A 109 9.49 10.60 10.45
N ILE A 110 8.71 9.96 9.58
CA ILE A 110 7.72 10.64 8.73
C ILE A 110 6.38 10.62 9.45
N SER A 111 5.69 11.76 9.48
CA SER A 111 4.35 11.84 10.06
C SER A 111 3.31 11.13 9.19
N SER A 112 2.26 10.62 9.83
CA SER A 112 1.14 10.00 9.11
C SER A 112 0.49 10.96 8.09
N GLN A 113 0.56 12.27 8.33
CA GLN A 113 0.03 13.27 7.41
C GLN A 113 0.91 13.42 6.17
N GLU A 114 2.23 13.56 6.34
CA GLU A 114 3.18 13.60 5.22
C GLU A 114 3.02 12.35 4.34
N TYR A 115 2.92 11.16 4.96
CA TYR A 115 2.68 9.92 4.24
C TYR A 115 1.36 9.92 3.43
N ARG A 116 0.27 10.36 4.05
CA ARG A 116 -1.06 10.45 3.40
C ARG A 116 -1.15 11.53 2.34
N VAL A 117 -0.30 12.55 2.37
CA VAL A 117 -0.25 13.54 1.28
C VAL A 117 0.51 12.96 0.10
N ALA A 118 1.67 12.33 0.30
CA ALA A 118 2.52 11.89 -0.81
C ALA A 118 2.05 10.59 -1.51
N THR A 119 1.54 9.61 -0.76
CA THR A 119 1.34 8.24 -1.27
C THR A 119 0.00 7.98 -2.00
N PRO A 120 -1.13 8.64 -1.67
CA PRO A 120 -2.39 8.45 -2.38
C PRO A 120 -2.43 9.09 -3.77
N LEU A 121 -1.46 9.95 -4.09
CA LEU A 121 -1.44 10.76 -5.31
C LEU A 121 -0.90 10.02 -6.55
N ALA A 122 -0.42 8.79 -6.39
CA ALA A 122 -0.05 7.90 -7.49
C ALA A 122 -1.22 7.55 -8.43
N PHE A 123 -2.45 7.89 -8.05
CA PHE A 123 -3.65 7.35 -8.69
C PHE A 123 -4.60 8.40 -9.26
N VAL A 124 -4.18 9.67 -9.30
CA VAL A 124 -4.96 10.75 -9.95
C VAL A 124 -5.03 10.56 -11.47
N ALA A 125 -4.20 9.70 -12.03
CA ALA A 125 -4.27 9.33 -13.43
C ALA A 125 -4.38 7.82 -13.56
N ALA A 126 -5.61 7.32 -13.51
CA ALA A 126 -5.97 5.96 -13.89
C ALA A 126 -5.39 5.66 -15.27
N PRO A 127 -4.33 4.84 -15.36
CA PRO A 127 -4.02 4.20 -16.61
C PRO A 127 -5.11 3.14 -16.82
N ASP A 128 -5.75 3.12 -17.98
CA ASP A 128 -6.84 2.17 -18.29
C ASP A 128 -6.48 0.69 -18.05
N SER A 129 -5.18 0.39 -17.88
CA SER A 129 -4.63 -0.93 -17.62
C SER A 129 -4.65 -1.40 -16.17
N ILE A 130 -4.96 -0.55 -15.17
CA ILE A 130 -5.02 -0.94 -13.74
C ILE A 130 -6.45 -0.77 -13.20
N PRO A 131 -7.07 -1.84 -12.65
CA PRO A 131 -8.40 -1.72 -12.03
C PRO A 131 -8.40 -0.73 -10.85
N ASP A 132 -9.49 0.02 -10.68
CA ASP A 132 -9.65 1.03 -9.62
C ASP A 132 -9.34 0.49 -8.22
N ASP A 133 -9.82 -0.70 -7.88
CA ASP A 133 -9.56 -1.32 -6.56
C ASP A 133 -8.07 -1.63 -6.31
N CYS A 134 -7.27 -1.66 -7.39
CA CYS A 134 -5.83 -1.90 -7.37
C CYS A 134 -5.00 -0.62 -7.45
N MET A 135 -5.65 0.55 -7.49
CA MET A 135 -5.02 1.87 -7.52
C MET A 135 -4.71 2.38 -6.11
N ALA A 136 -3.97 1.61 -5.33
CA ALA A 136 -3.48 2.00 -4.00
C ALA A 136 -2.01 1.60 -3.82
N ALA A 137 -1.21 2.48 -3.20
CA ALA A 137 0.24 2.32 -3.09
C ALA A 137 0.62 1.09 -2.26
N VAL A 138 -0.27 0.70 -1.32
CA VAL A 138 -0.13 -0.52 -0.51
C VAL A 138 -0.02 -1.79 -1.36
N TRP A 139 -0.61 -1.82 -2.56
CA TRP A 139 -0.51 -2.97 -3.44
C TRP A 139 0.84 -3.04 -4.18
N LEU A 140 1.59 -1.93 -4.26
CA LEU A 140 2.94 -1.89 -4.83
C LEU A 140 4.03 -2.21 -3.80
N GLU A 141 3.73 -2.12 -2.51
CA GLU A 141 4.70 -2.20 -1.43
C GLU A 141 5.63 -3.40 -1.53
N PRO A 142 5.13 -4.65 -1.70
CA PRO A 142 6.01 -5.81 -1.81
C PRO A 142 6.97 -5.71 -3.01
N SER A 143 6.46 -5.27 -4.16
CA SER A 143 7.24 -5.17 -5.39
C SER A 143 8.30 -4.08 -5.32
N ILE A 144 7.99 -2.95 -4.68
CA ILE A 144 8.93 -1.84 -4.45
C ILE A 144 10.06 -2.27 -3.51
N LEU A 145 9.73 -2.97 -2.42
CA LEU A 145 10.75 -3.47 -1.49
C LEU A 145 11.71 -4.43 -2.19
N ASN A 146 11.22 -5.22 -3.14
CA ASN A 146 12.00 -6.12 -3.99
C ASN A 146 12.81 -5.41 -5.11
N LEU A 147 12.80 -4.08 -5.18
CA LEU A 147 13.68 -3.31 -6.06
C LEU A 147 15.03 -2.99 -5.43
N PHE A 148 15.19 -3.17 -4.11
CA PHE A 148 16.42 -2.83 -3.42
C PHE A 148 17.25 -4.08 -3.15
N SER A 149 18.54 -4.02 -3.48
CA SER A 149 19.47 -5.12 -3.17
C SER A 149 19.83 -5.10 -1.69
N THR A 150 19.78 -6.25 -1.03
CA THR A 150 20.32 -6.44 0.34
C THR A 150 21.82 -6.77 0.35
N SER A 151 22.50 -6.78 -0.82
CA SER A 151 23.92 -7.09 -0.86
C SER A 151 24.74 -5.96 -0.22
N GLU A 152 25.37 -6.23 0.94
CA GLU A 152 26.24 -5.33 1.72
C GLU A 152 27.49 -4.80 0.98
N ARG A 153 27.61 -5.01 -0.33
CA ARG A 153 28.82 -4.68 -1.07
C ARG A 153 28.51 -3.62 -2.13
N GLU A 154 29.20 -2.49 -1.95
CA GLU A 154 29.38 -1.36 -2.88
C GLU A 154 28.60 -0.06 -2.59
N GLY A 155 28.11 0.15 -1.37
CA GLY A 155 27.64 1.46 -0.91
C GLY A 155 28.77 2.42 -0.50
N LYS A 156 29.70 2.77 -1.41
CA LYS A 156 30.43 4.04 -1.22
C LYS A 156 29.41 5.16 -1.40
N GLN A 157 28.97 5.79 -0.30
CA GLN A 157 28.18 7.04 -0.23
C GLN A 157 27.71 7.53 -1.62
N MET A 158 26.72 6.87 -2.20
CA MET A 158 25.99 7.46 -3.31
C MET A 158 25.00 8.42 -2.67
N ASN A 159 25.04 9.68 -3.08
CA ASN A 159 24.13 10.72 -2.59
C ASN A 159 22.68 10.19 -2.54
N GLY A 160 22.02 10.29 -1.38
CA GLY A 160 20.66 9.81 -1.12
C GLY A 160 20.58 8.78 0.02
N ALA A 161 19.36 8.42 0.44
CA ALA A 161 19.17 7.42 1.48
C ALA A 161 19.57 6.02 0.99
N ASP A 162 20.54 5.41 1.69
CA ASP A 162 20.88 4.00 1.56
C ASP A 162 19.72 3.17 2.14
N VAL A 163 19.21 2.27 1.31
CA VAL A 163 18.02 1.47 1.58
C VAL A 163 18.38 0.10 2.17
N SER A 164 19.69 -0.20 2.28
CA SER A 164 20.23 -1.35 3.01
C SER A 164 20.02 -1.23 4.52
N GLU A 165 19.75 -0.03 5.04
CA GLU A 165 19.33 0.15 6.44
C GLU A 165 17.86 -0.25 6.64
N PRO A 166 17.54 -1.15 7.60
CA PRO A 166 16.18 -1.65 7.82
C PRO A 166 15.10 -0.60 8.11
N ARG A 167 15.50 0.60 8.53
CA ARG A 167 14.58 1.74 8.77
C ARG A 167 14.25 2.49 7.50
N SER A 168 15.14 2.49 6.51
CA SER A 168 14.96 3.18 5.22
C SER A 168 14.06 2.40 4.27
N SER A 169 14.11 1.06 4.29
CA SER A 169 13.30 0.20 3.41
C SER A 169 11.79 0.35 3.66
N LYS A 170 11.36 0.41 4.93
CA LYS A 170 9.94 0.56 5.34
C LYS A 170 9.23 1.78 4.76
N TRP A 171 9.99 2.71 4.20
CA TRP A 171 9.45 3.95 3.69
C TRP A 171 10.03 4.36 2.35
N ALA A 172 10.67 3.41 1.68
CA ALA A 172 11.07 3.59 0.30
C ALA A 172 9.89 4.03 -0.56
N ILE A 173 8.68 3.51 -0.28
CA ILE A 173 7.43 3.94 -0.93
C ILE A 173 7.22 5.44 -0.81
N TYR A 174 7.29 5.99 0.40
CA TYR A 174 7.13 7.44 0.58
C TYR A 174 8.16 8.20 -0.25
N TRP A 175 9.44 7.83 -0.14
CA TRP A 175 10.52 8.53 -0.80
C TRP A 175 10.53 8.35 -2.33
N ILE A 176 9.88 7.32 -2.86
CA ILE A 176 9.62 7.15 -4.30
C ILE A 176 8.50 8.08 -4.74
N PHE A 177 7.42 8.17 -3.98
CA PHE A 177 6.21 8.89 -4.39
C PHE A 177 6.22 10.38 -4.07
N VAL A 178 7.05 10.85 -3.15
CA VAL A 178 7.16 12.29 -2.84
C VAL A 178 7.91 13.04 -3.94
N ASN A 179 7.41 14.20 -4.34
CA ASN A 179 8.13 15.12 -5.21
C ASN A 179 9.23 15.83 -4.42
N LEU A 180 10.43 15.93 -4.99
CA LEU A 180 11.56 16.58 -4.36
C LEU A 180 11.90 17.87 -5.09
N GLU A 181 11.97 18.97 -4.33
CA GLU A 181 12.53 20.21 -4.81
C GLU A 181 14.02 20.28 -4.47
N SER A 182 14.85 20.49 -5.50
CA SER A 182 16.23 20.91 -5.30
C SER A 182 16.21 22.34 -4.74
N GLU A 183 16.90 22.57 -3.62
CA GLU A 183 17.27 23.93 -3.23
C GLU A 183 18.04 24.55 -4.41
N ARG A 184 17.58 25.71 -4.89
CA ARG A 184 18.28 26.51 -5.89
C ARG A 184 19.30 27.42 -5.24
#